data_AF-A0A7W9X272-F1
#
_entry.id   AF-A0A7W9X272-F1
#
_cell.length_a   1.000
_cell.length_b   1.000
_cell.length_c   1.000
_cell.angle_alpha   90.00
_cell.angle_beta   90.00
_cell.angle_gamma   90.00
#
_symmetry.space_group_name_H-M   'P 1'
#
loop_
_entity.id
_entity.type
_entity.pdbx_description
1 polymer ?
#
loop_
_entity_poly.entity_id
_entity_poly.type
_entity_poly.pdbx_seq_one_letter_code
_entity_poly.pdbx_strand_id
1 'polypeptide(L)'
;MKIRCASCALAFLLLTNIVEAAPLVSYFPSKDLGLFLADKFDLASIRSSFGPRRSPALRTFADFGMTPSKAIENALVFETPGSWLYELKIVSRKDVNGDGIEDLEVCFVDQALNGGTYNTSKGLLVTRYSADGYAVALNFSLNDGICHEHAR
;
A
#
# COMPACT_ATOMS: atom_id res chain seq x y z
N MET A 1 -51.61 56.97 21.53
CA MET A 1 -50.14 57.04 21.39
C MET A 1 -49.64 55.71 20.86
N LYS A 2 -49.26 55.61 19.58
CA LYS A 2 -48.86 54.35 18.92
C LYS A 2 -47.34 54.31 18.80
N ILE A 3 -46.68 53.40 19.51
CA ILE A 3 -45.24 53.16 19.40
C ILE A 3 -45.04 52.11 18.31
N ARG A 4 -44.35 52.47 17.23
CA ARG A 4 -43.91 51.53 16.18
C ARG A 4 -42.52 51.02 16.55
N CYS A 5 -42.42 49.78 17.00
CA CYS A 5 -41.15 49.06 17.04
C CYS A 5 -40.79 48.64 15.61
N ALA A 6 -39.73 49.22 15.06
CA ALA A 6 -39.10 48.72 13.85
C ALA A 6 -38.13 47.59 14.24
N SER A 7 -38.51 46.34 13.99
CA SER A 7 -37.61 45.20 14.17
C SER A 7 -36.62 45.13 13.00
N CYS A 8 -35.36 45.42 13.28
CA CYS A 8 -34.24 45.12 12.39
C CYS A 8 -33.91 43.62 12.50
N ALA A 9 -34.31 42.82 11.51
CA ALA A 9 -33.90 41.44 11.42
C ALA A 9 -32.50 41.38 10.79
N LEU A 10 -31.48 41.09 11.60
CA LEU A 10 -30.10 40.84 11.15
C LEU A 10 -30.04 39.42 10.57
N ALA A 11 -29.96 39.28 9.26
CA ALA A 11 -29.75 37.99 8.61
C ALA A 11 -28.25 37.61 8.70
N PHE A 12 -27.92 36.65 9.58
CA PHE A 12 -26.61 36.01 9.59
C PHE A 12 -26.51 35.06 8.39
N LEU A 13 -25.79 35.47 7.34
CA LEU A 13 -25.33 34.54 6.30
C LEU A 13 -24.19 33.69 6.87
N LEU A 14 -24.51 32.45 7.27
CA LEU A 14 -23.52 31.41 7.53
C LEU A 14 -22.92 30.98 6.18
N LEU A 15 -21.72 31.48 5.87
CA LEU A 15 -20.89 30.98 4.77
C LEU A 15 -20.36 29.61 5.18
N THR A 16 -21.09 28.55 4.86
CA THR A 16 -20.58 27.18 4.94
C THR A 16 -19.67 26.95 3.74
N ASN A 17 -18.36 27.07 3.92
CA ASN A 17 -17.40 26.60 2.92
C ASN A 17 -17.49 25.06 2.91
N ILE A 18 -18.14 24.53 1.88
CA ILE A 18 -18.10 23.10 1.59
C ILE A 18 -16.71 22.83 1.03
N VAL A 19 -15.78 22.41 1.87
CA VAL A 19 -14.47 21.90 1.41
C VAL A 19 -14.74 20.52 0.84
N GLU A 20 -14.87 20.43 -0.47
CA GLU A 20 -14.85 19.15 -1.17
C GLU A 20 -13.43 18.61 -1.12
N ALA A 21 -13.24 17.44 -0.51
CA ALA A 21 -11.95 16.78 -0.50
C ALA A 21 -11.53 16.53 -1.96
N ALA A 22 -10.29 16.88 -2.31
CA ALA A 22 -9.76 16.59 -3.62
C ALA A 22 -9.88 15.08 -3.90
N PRO A 23 -10.23 14.67 -5.14
CA PRO A 23 -10.35 13.27 -5.46
C PRO A 23 -9.00 12.57 -5.28
N LEU A 24 -9.03 11.41 -4.61
CA LEU A 24 -7.85 10.56 -4.43
C LEU A 24 -7.31 10.12 -5.79
N VAL A 25 -6.04 10.41 -6.05
CA VAL A 25 -5.35 9.94 -7.26
C VAL A 25 -4.79 8.55 -6.99
N SER A 26 -5.22 7.56 -7.78
CA SER A 26 -4.64 6.21 -7.72
C SER A 26 -3.81 5.91 -8.96
N TYR A 27 -2.58 5.45 -8.74
CA TYR A 27 -1.75 4.84 -9.77
C TYR A 27 -1.74 3.32 -9.67
N PHE A 28 -2.49 2.72 -8.76
CA PHE A 28 -2.65 1.27 -8.67
C PHE A 28 -3.85 0.82 -9.50
N PRO A 29 -3.77 -0.33 -10.20
CA PRO A 29 -4.93 -0.82 -10.92
C PRO A 29 -6.04 -1.21 -9.93
N SER A 30 -7.30 -1.03 -10.36
CA SER A 30 -8.47 -1.43 -9.57
C SER A 30 -8.71 -2.93 -9.57
N LYS A 31 -8.09 -3.66 -10.50
CA LYS A 31 -8.15 -5.12 -10.66
C LYS A 31 -6.74 -5.69 -10.77
N ASP A 32 -6.59 -6.98 -10.50
CA ASP A 32 -5.34 -7.71 -10.67
C ASP A 32 -4.13 -7.11 -9.93
N LEU A 33 -4.38 -6.41 -8.81
CA LEU A 33 -3.35 -5.70 -8.04
C LEU A 33 -2.22 -6.62 -7.57
N GLY A 34 -2.53 -7.85 -7.13
CA GLY A 34 -1.50 -8.83 -6.78
C GLY A 34 -0.56 -9.12 -7.95
N LEU A 35 -1.10 -9.38 -9.14
CA LEU A 35 -0.29 -9.63 -10.35
C LEU A 35 0.52 -8.40 -10.73
N PHE A 36 -0.09 -7.22 -10.70
CA PHE A 36 0.60 -5.96 -10.94
C PHE A 36 1.80 -5.76 -10.00
N LEU A 37 1.69 -6.11 -8.72
CA LEU A 37 2.78 -6.00 -7.77
C LEU A 37 3.93 -6.97 -8.06
N ALA A 38 3.70 -8.10 -8.74
CA ALA A 38 4.79 -8.97 -9.20
C ALA A 38 5.73 -8.22 -10.16
N ASP A 39 5.14 -7.39 -11.03
CA ASP A 39 5.83 -6.67 -12.09
C ASP A 39 6.34 -5.29 -11.68
N LYS A 40 5.76 -4.69 -10.64
CA LYS A 40 5.98 -3.27 -10.29
C LYS A 40 6.42 -3.00 -8.86
N PHE A 41 6.34 -3.95 -7.94
CA PHE A 41 6.84 -3.72 -6.57
C PHE A 41 8.38 -3.73 -6.55
N ASP A 42 8.97 -2.64 -6.07
CA ASP A 42 10.42 -2.46 -6.00
C ASP A 42 11.01 -3.13 -4.76
N LEU A 43 11.51 -4.35 -4.93
CA LEU A 43 12.21 -5.11 -3.89
C LEU A 43 13.47 -4.42 -3.38
N ALA A 44 14.03 -3.46 -4.12
CA ALA A 44 15.15 -2.65 -3.65
C ALA A 44 14.73 -1.64 -2.56
N SER A 45 13.44 -1.30 -2.45
CA SER A 45 12.95 -0.33 -1.46
C SER A 45 12.78 -0.93 -0.06
N ILE A 46 12.81 -2.26 0.08
CA ILE A 46 12.70 -2.96 1.38
C ILE A 46 14.00 -3.66 1.73
N ARG A 47 14.22 -4.09 2.98
CA ARG A 47 15.24 -5.09 3.33
C ARG A 47 14.65 -6.50 3.22
N SER A 48 15.29 -7.44 2.55
CA SER A 48 14.75 -8.79 2.33
C SER A 48 15.89 -9.77 2.04
N SER A 49 15.58 -11.06 1.95
CA SER A 49 16.50 -12.12 1.53
C SER A 49 17.00 -11.94 0.09
N PHE A 50 16.37 -11.09 -0.72
CA PHE A 50 16.90 -10.63 -2.01
C PHE A 50 18.13 -9.72 -1.89
N GLY A 51 18.41 -9.16 -0.70
CA GLY A 51 19.51 -8.22 -0.44
C GLY A 51 20.85 -8.60 -1.08
N PRO A 52 21.37 -9.83 -0.87
CA PRO A 52 22.62 -10.29 -1.47
C PRO A 52 22.63 -10.38 -3.00
N ARG A 53 21.45 -10.41 -3.65
CA ARG A 53 21.29 -10.56 -5.11
C ARG A 53 20.91 -9.25 -5.81
N ARG A 54 20.89 -8.12 -5.11
CA ARG A 54 20.47 -6.84 -5.68
C ARG A 54 21.41 -6.38 -6.79
N SER A 55 20.80 -5.87 -7.85
CA SER A 55 21.48 -5.10 -8.90
C SER A 55 20.51 -4.08 -9.48
N PRO A 56 21.00 -3.04 -10.20
CA PRO A 56 20.12 -2.08 -10.86
C PRO A 56 19.11 -2.70 -11.84
N ALA A 57 19.41 -3.88 -12.38
CA ALA A 57 18.55 -4.61 -13.31
C ALA A 57 17.54 -5.56 -12.64
N LEU A 58 17.63 -5.76 -11.32
CA LEU A 58 16.80 -6.69 -10.56
C LEU A 58 16.01 -5.92 -9.50
N ARG A 59 14.86 -5.38 -9.89
CA ARG A 59 14.03 -4.52 -9.01
C ARG A 59 12.75 -5.19 -8.57
N THR A 60 12.11 -5.99 -9.42
CA THR A 60 10.79 -6.59 -9.13
C THR A 60 10.87 -8.12 -9.07
N PHE A 61 9.81 -8.77 -8.58
CA PHE A 61 9.76 -10.25 -8.60
C PHE A 61 9.90 -10.80 -10.02
N ALA A 62 9.29 -10.13 -11.00
CA ALA A 62 9.40 -10.48 -12.41
C ALA A 62 10.84 -10.35 -12.94
N ASP A 63 11.60 -9.33 -12.52
CA ASP A 63 13.02 -9.20 -12.90
C ASP A 63 13.86 -10.37 -12.37
N PHE A 64 13.51 -10.93 -11.21
CA PHE A 64 14.12 -12.16 -10.68
C PHE A 64 13.63 -13.44 -11.39
N GLY A 65 12.80 -13.33 -12.42
CA GLY A 65 12.23 -14.44 -13.17
C GLY A 65 11.20 -15.24 -12.37
N MET A 66 10.60 -14.64 -11.34
CA MET A 66 9.66 -15.34 -10.46
C MET A 66 8.25 -15.30 -11.03
N THR A 67 7.56 -16.44 -10.97
CA THR A 67 6.14 -16.56 -11.30
C THR A 67 5.34 -16.79 -10.02
N PRO A 68 4.27 -16.02 -9.75
CA PRO A 68 3.50 -16.20 -8.53
C PRO A 68 2.77 -17.54 -8.51
N SER A 69 2.77 -18.21 -7.37
CA SER A 69 1.92 -19.37 -7.10
C SER A 69 0.46 -18.96 -6.86
N LYS A 70 0.23 -17.71 -6.43
CA LYS A 70 -1.09 -17.11 -6.30
C LYS A 70 -1.01 -15.60 -6.52
N ALA A 71 -1.86 -15.05 -7.36
CA ALA A 71 -2.04 -13.61 -7.54
C ALA A 71 -3.53 -13.29 -7.62
N ILE A 72 -4.06 -12.60 -6.60
CA ILE A 72 -5.45 -12.16 -6.51
C ILE A 72 -5.49 -10.68 -6.08
N GLU A 73 -6.68 -10.08 -6.01
CA GLU A 73 -6.85 -8.64 -5.75
C GLU A 73 -6.12 -8.12 -4.49
N ASN A 74 -6.03 -8.93 -3.43
CA ASN A 74 -5.42 -8.51 -2.17
C ASN A 74 -4.24 -9.37 -1.71
N ALA A 75 -3.70 -10.23 -2.58
CA ALA A 75 -2.57 -11.07 -2.22
C ALA A 75 -1.73 -11.46 -3.44
N LEU A 76 -0.40 -11.46 -3.25
CA LEU A 76 0.59 -11.99 -4.15
C LEU A 76 1.47 -12.96 -3.38
N VAL A 77 1.58 -14.20 -3.85
CA VAL A 77 2.35 -15.26 -3.18
C VAL A 77 3.29 -15.92 -4.18
N PHE A 78 4.52 -16.13 -3.74
CA PHE A 78 5.52 -16.98 -4.38
C PHE A 78 5.94 -18.03 -3.38
N GLU A 79 5.42 -19.24 -3.55
CA GLU A 79 5.77 -20.38 -2.69
C GLU A 79 6.50 -21.42 -3.54
N THR A 80 7.75 -21.71 -3.17
CA THR A 80 8.50 -22.84 -3.70
C THR A 80 8.67 -23.86 -2.57
N PRO A 81 7.93 -24.99 -2.61
CA PRO A 81 7.98 -26.01 -1.55
C PRO A 81 9.41 -26.45 -1.25
N GLY A 82 9.76 -26.50 0.04
CA GLY A 82 11.10 -26.87 0.48
C GLY A 82 12.19 -25.83 0.18
N SER A 83 11.84 -24.63 -0.28
CA SER A 83 12.78 -23.55 -0.59
C SER A 83 12.41 -22.26 0.13
N TRP A 84 11.37 -21.54 -0.33
CA TRP A 84 11.09 -20.19 0.14
C TRP A 84 9.62 -19.79 -0.03
N LEU A 85 9.14 -18.92 0.85
CA LEU A 85 7.85 -18.24 0.78
C LEU A 85 8.10 -16.73 0.74
N TYR A 86 7.50 -16.07 -0.25
CA TYR A 86 7.30 -14.63 -0.28
C TYR A 86 5.80 -14.35 -0.40
N GLU A 87 5.29 -13.45 0.42
CA GLU A 87 3.90 -13.01 0.35
C GLU A 87 3.81 -11.49 0.49
N LEU A 88 3.03 -10.85 -0.37
CA LEU A 88 2.50 -9.51 -0.16
C LEU A 88 0.98 -9.63 0.06
N LYS A 89 0.53 -9.31 1.26
CA LYS A 89 -0.89 -9.21 1.61
C LYS A 89 -1.30 -7.76 1.68
N ILE A 90 -2.18 -7.30 0.80
CA ILE A 90 -2.71 -5.94 0.80
C ILE A 90 -3.84 -5.88 1.84
N VAL A 91 -3.67 -5.07 2.88
CA VAL A 91 -4.63 -4.94 3.99
C VAL A 91 -5.53 -3.72 3.86
N SER A 92 -5.03 -2.64 3.25
CA SER A 92 -5.85 -1.46 2.97
C SER A 92 -5.33 -0.64 1.79
N ARG A 93 -6.22 0.20 1.25
CA ARG A 93 -5.96 1.19 0.19
C ARG A 93 -6.51 2.53 0.64
N LYS A 94 -5.66 3.54 0.83
CA LYS A 94 -6.05 4.87 1.32
C LYS A 94 -4.89 5.86 1.14
N ASP A 95 -5.16 7.15 1.22
CA ASP A 95 -4.12 8.16 1.38
C ASP A 95 -3.68 8.19 2.85
N VAL A 96 -2.53 7.58 3.16
CA VAL A 96 -2.04 7.48 4.55
C VAL A 96 -1.28 8.73 4.96
N ASN A 97 -0.56 9.34 4.01
CA ASN A 97 0.35 10.45 4.28
C ASN A 97 -0.28 11.84 4.03
N GLY A 98 -1.48 11.89 3.45
CA GLY A 98 -2.24 13.11 3.18
C GLY A 98 -1.80 13.87 1.93
N ASP A 99 -1.08 13.24 0.99
CA ASP A 99 -0.58 13.88 -0.24
C ASP A 99 -1.56 13.84 -1.42
N GLY A 100 -2.73 13.22 -1.24
CA GLY A 100 -3.75 13.04 -2.26
C GLY A 100 -3.49 11.88 -3.22
N ILE A 101 -2.48 11.06 -2.97
CA ILE A 101 -2.14 9.85 -3.74
C ILE A 101 -2.50 8.61 -2.91
N GLU A 102 -3.02 7.59 -3.58
CA GLU A 102 -3.32 6.33 -2.93
C GLU A 102 -2.06 5.60 -2.49
N ASP A 103 -2.03 5.19 -1.22
CA ASP A 103 -1.09 4.24 -0.67
C ASP A 103 -1.75 2.87 -0.41
N LEU A 104 -0.92 1.84 -0.37
CA LEU A 104 -1.28 0.51 0.10
C LEU A 104 -0.62 0.26 1.45
N GLU A 105 -1.40 -0.22 2.41
CA GLU A 105 -0.85 -0.91 3.57
C GLU A 105 -0.69 -2.39 3.19
N VAL A 106 0.54 -2.90 3.28
CA VAL A 106 0.90 -4.26 2.82
C VAL A 106 1.67 -5.00 3.90
N CYS A 107 1.30 -6.24 4.18
CA CYS A 107 2.12 -7.15 4.98
C CYS A 107 3.02 -7.98 4.07
N PHE A 108 4.32 -7.93 4.31
CA PHE A 108 5.31 -8.69 3.56
C PHE A 108 5.90 -9.81 4.40
N VAL A 109 5.80 -11.04 3.90
CA VAL A 109 6.45 -12.24 4.46
C VAL A 109 7.62 -12.64 3.58
N ASP A 110 8.72 -13.03 4.23
CA ASP A 110 9.93 -13.54 3.59
C ASP A 110 10.49 -14.64 4.50
N GLN A 111 10.31 -15.89 4.09
CA GLN A 111 10.51 -17.05 4.94
C GLN A 111 11.21 -18.20 4.21
N ALA A 112 12.25 -18.75 4.84
CA ALA A 112 12.89 -19.97 4.41
C ALA A 112 11.99 -21.19 4.74
N LEU A 113 11.75 -22.05 3.74
CA LEU A 113 10.99 -23.30 3.89
C LEU A 113 11.88 -24.55 3.82
N ASN A 114 13.19 -24.36 3.80
CA ASN A 114 14.21 -25.40 3.63
C ASN A 114 14.87 -25.83 4.96
N GLY A 115 14.27 -25.51 6.11
CA GLY A 115 14.85 -25.72 7.44
C GLY A 115 15.80 -24.61 7.89
N GLY A 116 16.03 -23.58 7.06
CA GLY A 116 16.70 -22.35 7.49
C GLY A 116 15.89 -21.55 8.53
N THR A 117 16.56 -20.67 9.25
CA THR A 117 15.95 -19.88 10.34
C THR A 117 15.40 -18.52 9.91
N TYR A 118 15.53 -18.16 8.63
CA TYR A 118 15.06 -16.87 8.13
C TYR A 118 13.53 -16.85 8.11
N ASN A 119 12.93 -15.99 8.93
CA ASN A 119 11.50 -15.79 9.00
C ASN A 119 11.22 -14.34 9.40
N THR A 120 10.72 -13.53 8.47
CA THR A 120 10.31 -12.15 8.75
C THR A 120 8.92 -11.88 8.20
N SER A 121 8.13 -11.16 9.00
CA SER A 121 6.86 -10.55 8.60
C SER A 121 6.88 -9.09 9.04
N LYS A 122 6.48 -8.18 8.15
CA LYS A 122 6.45 -6.74 8.45
C LYS A 122 5.39 -6.00 7.66
N GLY A 123 4.90 -4.92 8.25
CA GLY A 123 4.05 -3.96 7.58
C GLY A 123 4.86 -3.01 6.70
N LEU A 124 4.31 -2.67 5.55
CA LEU A 124 4.86 -1.73 4.58
C LEU A 124 3.79 -0.71 4.22
N LEU A 125 4.18 0.56 4.16
CA LEU A 125 3.41 1.58 3.44
C LEU A 125 3.98 1.66 2.03
N VAL A 126 3.20 1.29 1.03
CA VAL A 126 3.63 1.22 -0.37
C VAL A 126 2.89 2.28 -1.17
N THR A 127 3.62 3.15 -1.85
CA THR A 127 3.06 4.19 -2.71
C THR A 127 3.46 3.98 -4.16
N ARG A 128 2.80 4.68 -5.07
CA ARG A 128 3.19 4.76 -6.47
C ARG A 128 2.88 6.15 -7.01
N TYR A 129 3.90 6.85 -7.47
CA TYR A 129 3.79 8.27 -7.87
C TYR A 129 3.45 8.50 -9.35
N SER A 130 3.48 7.47 -10.20
CA SER A 130 3.17 7.61 -11.62
C SER A 130 2.74 6.29 -12.27
N ALA A 131 2.07 6.40 -13.42
CA ALA A 131 1.56 5.26 -14.18
C ALA A 131 2.66 4.35 -14.76
N ASP A 132 3.89 4.84 -14.90
CA ASP A 132 5.03 4.06 -15.39
C ASP A 132 6.01 3.65 -14.28
N GLY A 133 5.95 4.33 -13.13
CA GLY A 133 6.85 4.11 -12.00
C GLY A 133 6.62 2.79 -11.26
N TYR A 134 7.58 2.44 -10.41
CA TYR A 134 7.48 1.32 -9.48
C TYR A 134 6.57 1.66 -8.30
N ALA A 135 5.98 0.64 -7.70
CA ALA A 135 5.40 0.70 -6.38
C ALA A 135 6.53 0.55 -5.34
N VAL A 136 6.71 1.55 -4.49
CA VAL A 136 7.86 1.65 -3.57
C VAL A 136 7.37 1.69 -2.13
N ALA A 137 8.06 0.98 -1.24
CA ALA A 137 7.81 1.07 0.20
C ALA A 137 8.42 2.36 0.77
N LEU A 138 7.58 3.21 1.36
CA LEU A 138 7.97 4.44 2.06
C LEU A 138 8.25 4.20 3.55
N ASN A 139 7.53 3.26 4.16
CA ASN A 139 7.61 2.94 5.59
C ASN A 139 7.62 1.42 5.80
N PHE A 140 8.23 0.97 6.90
CA PHE A 140 8.45 -0.43 7.25
C PHE A 140 7.79 -0.85 8.58
N SER A 141 6.87 -0.02 9.07
CA SER A 141 5.99 -0.32 10.20
C SER A 141 4.57 0.12 9.84
N LEU A 142 3.64 -0.82 9.90
CA LEU A 142 2.21 -0.52 10.05
C LEU A 142 1.86 -0.59 11.55
N ASN A 143 0.64 -0.19 11.93
CA ASN A 143 0.20 -0.34 13.32
C ASN A 143 0.47 -1.77 13.83
N ASP A 144 0.97 -1.86 15.06
CA ASP A 144 1.33 -3.13 15.70
C ASP A 144 0.16 -4.13 15.62
N GLY A 145 0.45 -5.38 15.25
CA GLY A 145 -0.54 -6.46 15.18
C GLY A 145 -1.20 -6.69 13.81
N ILE A 146 -1.27 -5.69 12.92
CA ILE A 146 -1.95 -5.82 11.61
C ILE A 146 -1.42 -7.03 10.82
N CYS A 147 -0.11 -7.23 10.78
CA CYS A 147 0.46 -8.34 10.02
C CYS A 147 0.37 -9.69 10.75
N HIS A 148 0.18 -9.72 12.06
CA HIS A 148 -0.09 -10.97 12.77
C HIS A 148 -1.51 -11.49 12.50
N GLU A 149 -2.46 -10.58 12.23
CA GLU A 149 -3.85 -10.93 11.93
C GLU A 149 -4.07 -11.31 10.45
N HIS A 150 -3.22 -10.80 9.55
CA HIS A 150 -3.45 -10.89 8.11
C HIS A 150 -2.40 -11.67 7.31
N ALA A 151 -1.18 -11.83 7.84
CA ALA A 151 -0.15 -12.64 7.19
C ALA A 151 -0.21 -14.10 7.70
N ARG A 152 0.19 -15.03 6.83
CA ARG A 152 0.08 -16.48 7.05
C ARG A 152 1.23 -17.05 7.86
#